data_AF-A0A817C528-F1
#
_entry.id   AF-A0A817C528-F1
#
_cell.length_a   1.000
_cell.length_b   1.000
_cell.length_c   1.000
_cell.angle_alpha   90.00
_cell.angle_beta   90.00
_cell.angle_gamma   90.00
#
_symmetry.space_group_name_H-M   'P 1'
#
loop_
_entity.id
_entity.type
_entity.pdbx_description
1 polymer ?
#
loop_
_entity_poly.entity_id
_entity_poly.type
_entity_poly.pdbx_seq_one_letter_code
_entity_poly.pdbx_strand_id
1 'polypeptide(L)'
;MTLLLSEIVVTLEGSDTPPHLPVPELIPIRLTRQLIQLMSPIGNNGLFRATMIHTMNALRENSDLLLSTIYEHALKTSKQVSQSESSTIHSDDTYAKDRIRSARLKLNGINPAVITGYALRQMENVVDGDQIQNKRAQILMQYQSNRYHKLTVDEQIDCIIDQATDVDILGRT
;
A
#
# COMPACT_ATOMS: atom_id res chain seq x y z
N MET A 1 16.72 12.84 4.47
CA MET A 1 15.76 13.11 3.37
C MET A 1 15.69 11.85 2.51
N THR A 2 15.24 10.74 3.11
CA THR A 2 15.44 9.36 2.57
C THR A 2 14.22 8.48 2.84
N LEU A 3 13.08 9.07 3.23
CA LEU A 3 11.89 8.37 3.72
C LEU A 3 10.70 8.42 2.76
N LEU A 4 10.88 8.92 1.53
CA LEU A 4 9.82 8.96 0.52
C LEU A 4 10.05 8.01 -0.67
N LEU A 5 11.07 7.15 -0.61
CA LEU A 5 11.44 6.26 -1.72
C LEU A 5 11.07 4.78 -1.50
N SER A 6 10.42 4.41 -0.38
CA SER A 6 9.96 3.03 -0.15
C SER A 6 8.50 2.82 -0.57
N GLU A 7 8.04 3.49 -1.62
CA GLU A 7 6.78 3.08 -2.25
C GLU A 7 7.03 1.83 -3.11
N ILE A 8 6.51 0.71 -2.62
CA ILE A 8 6.40 -0.61 -3.26
C ILE A 8 6.21 -0.47 -4.78
N VAL A 9 7.27 -0.84 -5.50
CA VAL A 9 7.29 -1.02 -6.95
C VAL A 9 6.45 -2.25 -7.28
N VAL A 10 5.40 -2.05 -8.07
CA VAL A 10 4.59 -3.12 -8.65
C VAL A 10 4.79 -3.01 -10.15
N THR A 11 5.33 -4.04 -10.79
CA THR A 11 5.24 -4.23 -12.24
C THR A 11 4.76 -5.63 -12.55
N LEU A 12 3.85 -5.75 -13.52
CA LEU A 12 3.56 -7.03 -14.17
C LEU A 12 4.30 -7.12 -15.50
N GLU A 13 4.81 -8.31 -15.74
CA GLU A 13 5.56 -8.79 -16.91
C GLU A 13 7.08 -8.54 -16.85
N GLY A 14 7.81 -9.66 -16.96
CA GLY A 14 9.25 -9.72 -16.85
C GLY A 14 9.93 -8.76 -17.83
N SER A 15 10.50 -7.70 -17.28
CA SER A 15 11.60 -6.92 -17.86
C SER A 15 12.18 -6.04 -16.74
N ASP A 16 13.49 -5.79 -16.84
CA ASP A 16 14.40 -5.33 -15.80
C ASP A 16 14.00 -4.06 -15.01
N THR A 17 14.12 -4.17 -13.67
CA THR A 17 14.45 -3.20 -12.58
C THR A 17 13.68 -1.84 -12.44
N PRO A 18 13.33 -1.37 -11.20
CA PRO A 18 14.28 -0.94 -10.15
C PRO A 18 13.89 -1.38 -8.71
N PRO A 19 14.73 -1.11 -7.68
CA PRO A 19 15.18 -2.15 -6.77
C PRO A 19 13.99 -2.81 -6.05
N HIS A 20 13.71 -4.05 -6.40
CA HIS A 20 13.10 -4.92 -5.40
C HIS A 20 14.11 -5.00 -4.26
N LEU A 21 13.76 -4.45 -3.10
CA LEU A 21 14.51 -4.77 -1.91
C LEU A 21 14.59 -6.31 -1.86
N PRO A 22 15.76 -6.88 -1.55
CA PRO A 22 15.91 -8.34 -1.46
C PRO A 22 14.89 -8.94 -0.47
N VAL A 23 14.44 -8.13 0.49
CA VAL A 23 13.28 -8.40 1.35
C VAL A 23 12.23 -7.32 1.11
N PRO A 24 11.01 -7.68 0.68
CA PRO A 24 9.96 -6.70 0.40
C PRO A 24 9.38 -6.08 1.69
N GLU A 25 9.02 -4.79 1.64
CA GLU A 25 8.30 -4.14 2.74
C GLU A 25 6.80 -4.51 2.68
N LEU A 26 6.34 -5.25 3.69
CA LEU A 26 4.96 -5.74 3.78
C LEU A 26 4.03 -4.79 4.55
N ILE A 27 4.60 -3.85 5.31
CA ILE A 27 3.87 -2.91 6.16
C ILE A 27 3.46 -1.65 5.38
N PRO A 28 2.19 -1.20 5.48
CA PRO A 28 1.75 0.02 4.79
C PRO A 28 2.29 1.29 5.45
N ILE A 29 2.43 1.28 6.78
CA ILE A 29 3.00 2.36 7.58
C ILE A 29 3.80 1.77 8.74
N ARG A 30 4.84 2.48 9.19
CA ARG A 30 5.63 2.05 10.35
C ARG A 30 4.92 2.43 11.65
N LEU A 31 4.27 1.45 12.28
CA LEU A 31 3.64 1.59 13.59
C LEU A 31 4.35 0.70 14.62
N THR A 32 5.56 1.11 15.03
CA THR A 32 6.40 0.31 15.93
C THR A 32 5.84 0.27 17.36
N ARG A 33 6.29 -0.71 18.15
CA ARG A 33 5.93 -0.85 19.57
C ARG A 33 6.19 0.43 20.37
N GLN A 34 7.26 1.16 20.05
CA GLN A 34 7.60 2.42 20.71
C GLN A 34 6.53 3.50 20.47
N LEU A 35 6.03 3.62 19.23
CA LEU A 35 4.95 4.55 18.90
C LEU A 35 3.63 4.14 19.56
N ILE A 36 3.33 2.84 19.59
CA ILE A 36 2.13 2.33 20.25
C ILE A 36 2.19 2.60 21.77
N GLN A 37 3.34 2.36 22.41
CA GLN A 37 3.54 2.62 23.84
C GLN A 37 3.45 4.12 24.17
N LEU A 38 3.89 5.00 23.26
CA LEU A 38 3.75 6.45 23.45
C LEU A 38 2.27 6.88 23.53
N MET A 39 1.38 6.18 22.83
CA MET A 39 -0.05 6.48 22.81
C MET A 39 -0.84 5.80 23.95
N SER A 40 -0.17 5.08 24.85
CA SER A 40 -0.78 4.45 26.03
C SER A 40 -1.35 5.51 27.00
N PRO A 41 -2.52 5.27 27.64
CA PRO A 41 -3.29 4.03 27.69
C PRO A 41 -4.29 3.82 26.54
N ILE A 42 -4.54 4.84 25.72
CA ILE A 42 -5.60 4.81 24.68
C ILE A 42 -5.17 3.98 23.46
N GLY A 43 -3.86 3.94 23.18
CA GLY A 43 -3.28 3.18 22.08
C GLY A 43 -3.54 3.79 20.69
N ASN A 44 -3.46 2.96 19.67
CA ASN A 44 -3.63 3.34 18.26
C ASN A 44 -5.10 3.55 17.83
N ASN A 45 -6.07 3.07 18.61
CA ASN A 45 -7.51 3.16 18.30
C ASN A 45 -8.13 4.53 18.63
N GLY A 46 -7.40 5.40 19.34
CA GLY A 46 -7.88 6.74 19.71
C GLY A 46 -7.56 7.81 18.67
N LEU A 47 -6.77 8.80 19.08
CA LEU A 47 -6.43 9.97 18.27
C LEU A 47 -5.79 9.60 16.93
N PHE A 48 -4.96 8.56 16.92
CA PHE A 48 -4.26 8.10 15.73
C PHE A 48 -5.24 7.60 14.66
N ARG A 49 -6.10 6.63 14.99
CA ARG A 49 -7.18 6.14 14.12
C ARG A 49 -8.08 7.29 13.64
N ALA A 50 -8.52 8.16 14.55
CA ALA A 50 -9.38 9.29 14.19
C ALA A 50 -8.70 10.22 13.17
N THR A 51 -7.44 10.57 13.39
CA THR A 51 -6.66 11.43 12.48
C THR A 51 -6.49 10.76 11.11
N MET A 52 -6.21 9.46 11.09
CA MET A 52 -6.10 8.69 9.84
C MET A 52 -7.42 8.69 9.06
N ILE A 53 -8.57 8.56 9.73
CA ILE A 53 -9.88 8.58 9.09
C ILE A 53 -10.15 9.93 8.42
N HIS A 54 -9.95 11.03 9.15
CA HIS A 54 -10.15 12.37 8.59
C HIS A 54 -9.21 12.62 7.41
N THR A 55 -7.95 12.20 7.54
CA THR A 55 -6.95 12.32 6.46
C THR A 55 -7.36 11.50 5.23
N MET A 56 -7.76 10.24 5.42
CA MET A 56 -8.16 9.36 4.32
C MET A 56 -9.44 9.86 3.63
N ASN A 57 -10.42 10.36 4.37
CA ASN A 57 -11.59 11.01 3.78
C ASN A 57 -11.19 12.17 2.86
N ALA A 58 -10.35 13.09 3.35
CA ALA A 58 -9.88 14.23 2.55
C ALA A 58 -9.10 13.80 1.30
N LEU A 59 -8.29 12.74 1.39
CA LEU A 59 -7.56 12.18 0.26
C LEU A 59 -8.49 11.53 -0.78
N ARG A 60 -9.52 10.80 -0.33
CA ARG A 60 -10.50 10.17 -1.24
C ARG A 60 -11.38 11.21 -1.95
N GLU A 61 -11.76 12.29 -1.27
CA GLU A 61 -12.53 13.40 -1.84
C GLU A 61 -11.81 14.10 -2.99
N ASN A 62 -10.49 14.27 -2.89
CA ASN A 62 -9.67 14.96 -3.90
C ASN A 62 -8.84 13.98 -4.75
N SER A 63 -9.33 12.75 -4.91
CA SER A 63 -8.58 11.66 -5.54
C SER A 63 -8.18 11.94 -7.00
N ASP A 64 -8.99 12.66 -7.76
CA ASP A 64 -8.68 12.99 -9.16
C ASP A 64 -7.43 13.87 -9.32
N LEU A 65 -7.30 14.90 -8.48
CA LEU A 65 -6.13 15.79 -8.45
C LEU A 65 -4.86 15.03 -8.03
N LEU A 66 -4.99 14.13 -7.06
CA LEU A 66 -3.87 13.30 -6.60
C LEU A 66 -3.42 12.33 -7.70
N LEU A 67 -4.37 11.71 -8.41
CA LEU A 67 -4.04 10.78 -9.49
C LEU A 67 -3.36 11.49 -10.67
N SER A 68 -3.79 12.70 -11.04
CA SER A 68 -3.15 13.47 -12.11
C SER A 68 -1.72 13.88 -11.75
N THR A 69 -1.49 14.30 -10.52
CA THR A 69 -0.16 14.71 -10.04
C THR A 69 0.79 13.50 -9.89
N ILE A 70 0.31 12.36 -9.40
CA ILE A 70 1.07 11.10 -9.35
C ILE A 70 1.46 10.65 -10.75
N TYR A 71 0.55 10.75 -11.73
CA TYR A 71 0.86 10.37 -13.12
C TYR A 71 1.99 11.22 -13.69
N GLU A 72 1.89 12.55 -13.55
CA GLU A 72 2.91 13.47 -14.05
C GLU A 72 4.28 13.18 -13.40
N HIS A 73 4.29 12.92 -12.08
CA HIS A 73 5.50 12.57 -11.37
C HIS A 73 6.07 11.22 -11.82
N ALA A 74 5.24 10.19 -11.97
CA ALA A 74 5.69 8.86 -12.39
C ALA A 74 6.33 8.88 -13.78
N LEU A 75 5.76 9.65 -14.71
CA LEU A 75 6.31 9.85 -16.05
C LEU A 75 7.64 10.64 -16.03
N LYS A 76 7.82 11.57 -15.10
CA LYS A 76 9.11 12.26 -14.91
C LYS A 76 10.17 11.30 -14.38
N THR A 77 9.80 10.44 -13.42
CA THR A 77 10.72 9.45 -12.86
C THR A 77 11.14 8.42 -13.90
N SER A 78 10.22 7.90 -14.72
CA SER A 78 10.55 6.92 -15.76
C SER A 78 11.60 7.49 -16.74
N LYS A 79 11.37 8.72 -17.23
CA LYS A 79 12.27 9.41 -18.17
C LYS A 79 13.65 9.72 -17.61
N GLN A 80 13.76 9.96 -16.30
CA GLN A 80 15.06 10.16 -15.65
C GLN A 80 15.85 8.85 -15.56
N VAL A 81 15.18 7.72 -15.35
CA VAL A 81 15.80 6.39 -15.28
C VAL A 81 16.25 5.91 -16.67
N SER A 82 15.48 6.17 -17.73
CA SER A 82 15.88 5.82 -19.10
C SER A 82 16.92 6.77 -19.73
N GLN A 83 17.25 7.91 -19.11
CA GLN A 83 18.43 8.71 -19.49
C GLN A 83 19.76 8.13 -18.98
N SER A 84 19.72 7.30 -17.94
CA SER A 84 20.90 6.60 -17.41
C SER A 84 21.17 5.25 -18.09
N GLU A 85 20.17 4.62 -18.71
CA GLU A 85 20.30 3.30 -19.33
C GLU A 85 19.70 3.30 -20.74
N SER A 86 20.55 3.05 -21.74
CA SER A 86 20.22 3.08 -23.16
C SER A 86 19.42 1.85 -23.59
N SER A 87 18.17 1.71 -23.14
CA SER A 87 17.24 0.71 -23.68
C SER A 87 15.76 0.96 -23.35
N THR A 88 14.96 0.94 -24.42
CA THR A 88 13.53 0.59 -24.51
C THR A 88 12.47 1.65 -24.12
N ILE A 89 11.86 2.24 -25.15
CA ILE A 89 10.75 3.22 -25.08
C ILE A 89 9.44 2.59 -24.53
N HIS A 90 9.37 1.26 -24.41
CA HIS A 90 8.15 0.54 -23.98
C HIS A 90 8.04 0.27 -22.47
N SER A 91 9.12 0.31 -21.69
CA SER A 91 9.10 0.05 -20.23
C SER A 91 8.58 1.24 -19.42
N ASP A 92 8.83 2.46 -19.90
CA ASP A 92 8.52 3.72 -19.24
C ASP A 92 7.01 3.92 -18.97
N ASP A 93 6.17 3.58 -19.95
CA ASP A 93 4.71 3.75 -19.86
C ASP A 93 4.07 2.69 -18.93
N THR A 94 4.64 1.48 -18.88
CA THR A 94 4.17 0.39 -18.01
C THR A 94 4.38 0.70 -16.53
N TYR A 95 5.57 1.20 -16.17
CA TYR A 95 5.87 1.61 -14.79
C TYR A 95 4.92 2.72 -14.30
N ALA A 96 4.71 3.75 -15.12
CA ALA A 96 3.81 4.85 -14.77
C ALA A 96 2.37 4.36 -14.60
N LYS A 97 1.89 3.48 -15.49
CA LYS A 97 0.55 2.87 -15.40
C LYS A 97 0.37 2.05 -14.14
N ASP A 98 1.36 1.25 -13.75
CA ASP A 98 1.27 0.42 -12.56
C ASP A 98 1.24 1.26 -11.26
N ARG A 99 2.01 2.35 -11.21
CA ARG A 99 1.93 3.31 -10.08
C ARG A 99 0.57 3.99 -9.97
N ILE A 100 0.03 4.48 -11.09
CA ILE A 100 -1.33 5.07 -11.09
C ILE A 100 -2.35 4.02 -10.66
N ARG A 101 -2.24 2.80 -11.19
CA ARG A 101 -3.17 1.71 -10.86
C ARG A 101 -3.15 1.41 -9.36
N SER A 102 -1.96 1.28 -8.77
CA SER A 102 -1.79 1.08 -7.33
C SER A 102 -2.40 2.24 -6.53
N ALA A 103 -2.07 3.49 -6.89
CA ALA A 103 -2.63 4.67 -6.25
C ALA A 103 -4.18 4.71 -6.33
N ARG A 104 -4.73 4.38 -7.49
CA ARG A 104 -6.18 4.32 -7.72
C ARG A 104 -6.85 3.24 -6.87
N LEU A 105 -6.25 2.06 -6.73
CA LEU A 105 -6.78 1.01 -5.86
C LEU A 105 -6.78 1.45 -4.38
N LYS A 106 -5.69 2.10 -3.93
CA LYS A 106 -5.59 2.64 -2.55
C LYS A 106 -6.67 3.69 -2.28
N LEU A 107 -6.87 4.64 -3.20
CA LEU A 107 -7.85 5.73 -3.05
C LEU A 107 -9.30 5.24 -3.25
N ASN A 108 -9.53 4.20 -4.04
CA ASN A 108 -10.85 3.59 -4.18
C ASN A 108 -11.29 2.80 -2.95
N GLY A 109 -10.42 2.61 -1.95
CA GLY A 109 -10.75 1.88 -0.74
C GLY A 109 -10.66 0.38 -0.87
N ILE A 110 -9.79 -0.12 -1.75
CA ILE A 110 -9.53 -1.56 -1.83
C ILE A 110 -8.77 -2.01 -0.57
N ASN A 111 -9.00 -3.26 -0.16
CA ASN A 111 -8.34 -3.84 1.00
C ASN A 111 -6.79 -3.76 0.84
N PRO A 112 -6.07 -3.17 1.82
CA PRO A 112 -4.62 -3.07 1.80
C PRO A 112 -3.90 -4.41 1.55
N ALA A 113 -4.41 -5.51 2.11
CA ALA A 113 -3.84 -6.84 1.93
C ALA A 113 -3.85 -7.27 0.46
N VAL A 114 -4.94 -6.99 -0.27
CA VAL A 114 -5.05 -7.32 -1.70
C VAL A 114 -4.06 -6.51 -2.53
N ILE A 115 -3.83 -5.24 -2.17
CA ILE A 115 -2.90 -4.35 -2.87
C ILE A 115 -1.46 -4.85 -2.66
N THR A 116 -1.08 -5.16 -1.42
CA THR A 116 0.26 -5.68 -1.09
C THR A 116 0.48 -7.09 -1.61
N GLY A 117 -0.53 -7.96 -1.57
CA GLY A 117 -0.46 -9.33 -2.09
C GLY A 117 -0.26 -9.36 -3.61
N TYR A 118 -0.95 -8.48 -4.34
CA TYR A 118 -0.75 -8.31 -5.77
C TYR A 118 0.69 -7.89 -6.13
N ALA A 119 1.29 -7.02 -5.30
CA ALA A 119 2.68 -6.60 -5.47
C ALA A 119 3.67 -7.75 -5.26
N LEU A 120 3.32 -8.72 -4.42
CA LEU A 120 4.25 -9.71 -3.87
C LEU A 120 3.72 -11.12 -4.02
N ARG A 121 3.41 -11.54 -5.26
CA ARG A 121 2.81 -12.83 -5.67
C ARG A 121 3.25 -14.11 -4.90
N GLN A 122 4.39 -14.10 -4.22
CA GLN A 122 4.91 -15.21 -3.41
C GLN A 122 4.53 -15.18 -1.91
N MET A 123 3.94 -14.08 -1.41
CA MET A 123 3.63 -13.86 0.02
C MET A 123 2.15 -13.53 0.30
N GLU A 124 1.25 -13.80 -0.65
CA GLU A 124 -0.19 -13.47 -0.54
C GLU A 124 -0.83 -14.00 0.75
N ASN A 125 -0.51 -15.25 1.14
CA ASN A 125 -1.06 -15.88 2.34
C ASN A 125 -0.66 -15.16 3.65
N VAL A 126 0.54 -14.59 3.72
CA VAL A 126 1.03 -13.86 4.91
C VAL A 126 0.32 -12.51 4.98
N VAL A 127 0.17 -11.87 3.82
CA VAL A 127 -0.41 -10.53 3.71
C VAL A 127 -1.92 -10.55 3.98
N ASP A 128 -2.63 -11.57 3.49
CA ASP A 128 -4.07 -11.73 3.76
C ASP A 128 -4.35 -11.91 5.26
N GLY A 129 -3.47 -12.61 5.97
CA GLY A 129 -3.56 -12.83 7.41
C GLY A 129 -4.57 -13.90 7.82
N ASP A 130 -4.54 -14.26 9.11
CA ASP A 130 -5.49 -15.20 9.71
C ASP A 130 -6.89 -14.59 9.90
N GLN A 131 -7.92 -15.33 9.50
CA GLN A 131 -9.34 -14.97 9.56
C GLN A 131 -9.85 -14.78 10.99
N ILE A 132 -9.21 -15.39 11.98
CA ILE A 132 -9.64 -15.28 13.38
C ILE A 132 -9.06 -14.01 14.02
N GLN A 133 -7.80 -13.69 13.73
CA GLN A 133 -7.07 -12.64 14.43
C GLN A 133 -7.06 -11.30 13.69
N ASN A 134 -7.02 -11.32 12.36
CA ASN A 134 -6.77 -10.13 11.56
C ASN A 134 -8.06 -9.55 10.99
N LYS A 135 -8.29 -8.26 11.26
CA LYS A 135 -9.46 -7.56 10.72
C LYS A 135 -9.48 -7.57 9.19
N ARG A 136 -8.31 -7.46 8.56
CA ARG A 136 -8.20 -7.45 7.10
C ARG A 136 -8.66 -8.76 6.46
N ALA A 137 -8.39 -9.90 7.10
CA ALA A 137 -8.85 -11.22 6.66
C ALA A 137 -10.36 -11.40 6.88
N GLN A 138 -10.87 -10.96 8.05
CA GLN A 138 -12.30 -11.01 8.37
C GLN A 138 -13.14 -10.22 7.36
N ILE A 139 -12.68 -9.01 7.01
CA ILE A 139 -13.33 -8.16 6.00
C ILE A 139 -13.29 -8.82 4.61
N LEU A 140 -12.17 -9.45 4.22
CA LEU A 140 -12.12 -10.20 2.95
C LEU A 140 -13.12 -11.35 2.92
N MET A 141 -13.31 -12.05 4.04
CA MET A 141 -14.33 -13.09 4.14
C MET A 141 -15.76 -12.53 4.06
N GLN A 142 -16.03 -11.42 4.76
CA GLN A 142 -17.34 -10.80 4.76
C GLN A 142 -17.78 -10.45 3.34
N TYR A 143 -16.84 -10.01 2.50
CA TYR A 143 -17.07 -9.65 1.11
C TYR A 143 -16.68 -10.76 0.11
N GLN A 144 -16.72 -12.04 0.51
CA GLN A 144 -16.33 -13.29 -0.20
C GLN A 144 -16.59 -13.37 -1.73
N SER A 145 -17.43 -12.53 -2.32
CA SER A 145 -17.70 -12.44 -3.75
C SER A 145 -16.89 -11.37 -4.51
N ASN A 146 -16.20 -10.45 -3.84
CA ASN A 146 -15.46 -9.37 -4.49
C ASN A 146 -14.23 -8.90 -3.66
N ARG A 147 -13.04 -9.43 -3.99
CA ARG A 147 -11.77 -8.95 -3.39
C ARG A 147 -11.45 -7.48 -3.69
N TYR A 148 -12.11 -6.91 -4.71
CA TYR A 148 -12.03 -5.49 -5.07
C TYR A 148 -13.24 -4.71 -4.55
N HIS A 149 -13.87 -5.17 -3.47
CA HIS A 149 -14.93 -4.42 -2.80
C HIS A 149 -14.38 -3.09 -2.27
N LYS A 150 -15.15 -2.02 -2.44
CA LYS A 150 -14.82 -0.69 -1.94
C LYS A 150 -15.16 -0.60 -0.46
N LEU A 151 -14.14 -0.66 0.38
CA LEU A 151 -14.26 -0.51 1.82
C LEU A 151 -14.64 0.92 2.19
N THR A 152 -15.37 1.05 3.30
CA THR A 152 -15.52 2.32 4.00
C THR A 152 -14.15 2.84 4.45
N VAL A 153 -14.08 4.13 4.82
CA VAL A 153 -12.82 4.70 5.32
C VAL A 153 -12.43 4.06 6.64
N ASP A 154 -13.38 3.87 7.56
CA ASP A 154 -13.17 3.18 8.83
C ASP A 154 -12.59 1.76 8.65
N GLU A 155 -13.24 0.93 7.82
CA GLU A 155 -12.75 -0.43 7.53
C GLU A 155 -11.36 -0.40 6.90
N GLN A 156 -11.09 0.51 5.96
CA GLN A 156 -9.77 0.60 5.35
C GLN A 156 -8.70 0.98 6.38
N ILE A 157 -8.97 1.96 7.25
CA ILE A 157 -8.02 2.35 8.31
C ILE A 157 -7.81 1.21 9.30
N ASP A 158 -8.86 0.49 9.67
CA ASP A 158 -8.75 -0.68 10.53
C ASP A 158 -7.86 -1.77 9.90
N CYS A 159 -8.01 -2.05 8.60
CA CYS A 159 -7.12 -2.97 7.88
C CYS A 159 -5.67 -2.48 7.82
N ILE A 160 -5.45 -1.17 7.63
CA ILE A 160 -4.09 -0.58 7.59
C ILE A 160 -3.41 -0.73 8.95
N ILE A 161 -4.11 -0.42 10.04
CA ILE A 161 -3.58 -0.52 11.40
C ILE A 161 -3.29 -1.99 11.75
N ASP A 162 -4.21 -2.89 11.40
CA ASP A 162 -4.06 -4.34 11.54
C ASP A 162 -2.79 -4.84 10.84
N GLN A 163 -2.64 -4.54 9.54
CA GLN A 163 -1.46 -4.94 8.75
C GLN A 163 -0.15 -4.30 9.27
N ALA A 164 -0.20 -3.08 9.78
CA ALA A 164 0.98 -2.38 10.32
C ALA A 164 1.43 -2.90 11.69
N THR A 165 0.58 -3.64 12.40
CA THR A 165 0.84 -4.16 13.76
C THR A 165 0.89 -5.67 13.85
N ASP A 166 0.68 -6.37 12.73
CA ASP A 166 0.73 -7.82 12.67
C ASP A 166 2.15 -8.35 12.93
N VAL A 167 2.26 -9.25 13.89
CA VAL A 167 3.51 -9.88 14.32
C VAL A 167 4.10 -10.77 13.22
N ASP A 168 3.29 -11.47 12.42
CA ASP A 168 3.79 -12.33 11.34
C ASP A 168 4.37 -11.49 10.19
N ILE A 169 3.77 -10.33 9.91
CA ILE A 169 4.28 -9.37 8.93
C ILE A 169 5.58 -8.73 9.43
N LEU A 170 5.59 -8.25 10.69
CA LEU A 170 6.76 -7.62 11.30
C LEU A 170 7.92 -8.60 11.52
N GLY A 171 7.65 -9.89 11.68
CA GLY A 171 8.67 -10.93 11.82
C GLY A 171 9.35 -11.35 10.52
N ARG A 172 8.80 -10.95 9.36
CA ARG A 172 9.27 -11.32 8.01
C ARG A 172 9.78 -10.14 7.19
N THR A 173 9.75 -8.94 7.77
CA THR A 173 10.26 -7.68 7.19
C THR A 173 11.62 -7.36 7.80
#